data_AF-A0A258ZLE4-F1
#
_entry.id   AF-A0A258ZLE4-F1
#
_cell.length_a   1.000
_cell.length_b   1.000
_cell.length_c   1.000
_cell.angle_alpha   90.00
_cell.angle_beta   90.00
_cell.angle_gamma   90.00
#
_symmetry.space_group_name_H-M   'P 1'
#
loop_
_entity.id
_entity.type
_entity.pdbx_description
1 polymer ?
#
loop_
_entity_poly.entity_id
_entity_poly.type
_entity_poly.pdbx_seq_one_letter_code
_entity_poly.pdbx_strand_id
1 'polypeptide(L)' 'MILWLNGALVEHGAARVAPDDRGFTLGDGLFETVRVKNGALWHLHAH' A
#
# COMPACT_ATOMS: atom_id res chain seq x y z
N MET A 1 -5.04 6.44 -11.01
CA MET A 1 -4.21 5.41 -10.35
C MET A 1 -5.11 4.70 -9.38
N ILE A 2 -5.12 3.37 -9.40
CA ILE A 2 -5.96 2.55 -8.53
C ILE A 2 -5.13 2.19 -7.30
N LEU A 3 -5.71 2.37 -6.12
CA LEU A 3 -5.13 2.03 -4.83
C LEU A 3 -5.89 0.85 -4.23
N TRP A 4 -5.18 -0.03 -3.54
CA TRP A 4 -5.81 -1.02 -2.67
C TRP A 4 -5.87 -0.45 -1.25
N LEU A 5 -7.07 -0.28 -0.70
CA LEU A 5 -7.30 0.28 0.62
C LEU A 5 -8.33 -0.58 1.34
N ASN A 6 -7.93 -1.20 2.46
CA ASN A 6 -8.79 -1.98 3.35
C ASN A 6 -9.67 -3.02 2.62
N GLY A 7 -9.09 -3.77 1.68
CA GLY A 7 -9.79 -4.83 0.94
C GLY A 7 -10.51 -4.38 -0.33
N ALA A 8 -10.48 -3.10 -0.68
CA ALA A 8 -11.13 -2.57 -1.88
C ALA A 8 -10.14 -1.86 -2.83
N LEU A 9 -10.43 -1.94 -4.13
CA LEU A 9 -9.78 -1.09 -5.15
C LEU A 9 -10.53 0.24 -5.23
N VAL A 10 -9.80 1.34 -5.05
CA VAL A 10 -10.36 2.70 -5.06
C VAL A 10 -9.56 3.62 -5.97
N GLU A 11 -10.22 4.63 -6.55
CA GLU A 11 -9.52 5.70 -7.25
C GLU A 11 -8.71 6.55 -6.28
N HIS A 12 -7.53 7.00 -6.72
CA HIS A 12 -6.62 7.82 -5.91
C HIS A 12 -7.31 9.00 -5.21
N GLY A 13 -8.21 9.71 -5.90
CA GLY A 13 -8.93 10.86 -5.35
C GLY A 13 -9.90 10.53 -4.21
N ALA A 14 -10.29 9.26 -4.05
CA ALA A 14 -11.21 8.77 -3.03
C ALA A 14 -10.49 8.15 -1.81
N ALA A 15 -9.22 7.76 -1.92
CA ALA A 15 -8.50 7.13 -0.82
C ALA A 15 -8.23 8.11 0.34
N ARG A 16 -8.50 7.68 1.57
CA ARG A 16 -8.28 8.46 2.80
C ARG A 16 -7.77 7.54 3.91
N VAL A 17 -6.91 8.07 4.76
CA VAL A 17 -6.56 7.50 6.06
C VAL A 17 -7.07 8.42 7.16
N ALA A 18 -7.28 7.90 8.37
CA ALA A 18 -7.72 8.73 9.49
C ALA A 18 -6.59 9.68 9.94
N PRO A 19 -6.88 10.94 10.32
CA PRO A 19 -5.84 11.87 10.78
C PRO A 19 -5.11 11.42 12.05
N ASP A 20 -5.73 10.56 12.85
CA ASP A 20 -5.20 9.98 14.08
C ASP A 20 -4.63 8.57 13.88
N ASP A 21 -4.49 8.11 12.64
CA ASP A 21 -3.84 6.84 12.31
C ASP A 21 -2.41 6.81 12.88
N ARG A 22 -2.03 5.72 13.56
CA ARG A 22 -0.72 5.59 14.21
C ARG A 22 0.42 5.43 13.20
N GLY A 23 0.16 4.83 12.05
CA GLY A 23 1.10 4.80 10.93
C GLY A 23 1.37 6.20 10.39
N PHE A 24 0.36 7.07 10.36
CA PHE A 24 0.52 8.48 9.97
C PHE A 24 1.19 9.34 11.06
N THR A 25 0.76 9.23 12.31
CA THR A 25 1.18 10.13 13.39
C THR A 25 2.47 9.71 14.10
N LEU A 26 2.75 8.41 14.17
CA LEU A 26 3.89 7.85 14.91
C LEU A 26 4.85 7.05 14.02
N GLY A 27 4.51 6.82 12.75
CA GLY A 27 5.23 5.87 11.90
C GLY A 27 5.09 4.42 12.38
N ASP A 28 4.04 4.12 13.15
CA ASP A 28 3.82 2.79 13.71
C ASP A 28 3.16 1.87 12.68
N GLY A 29 3.98 1.30 11.81
CA GLY A 29 3.54 0.39 10.76
C GLY A 29 4.70 -0.33 10.09
N LEU A 30 4.38 -1.37 9.32
CA LEU A 30 5.30 -2.09 8.46
C LEU A 30 4.85 -1.92 7.01
N PHE A 31 5.80 -1.90 6.08
CA PHE A 31 5.53 -1.88 4.65
C PHE A 31 6.58 -2.70 3.92
N GLU A 32 6.25 -3.08 2.69
CA GLU A 32 7.17 -3.74 1.78
C GLU A 32 7.06 -3.13 0.38
N THR A 33 8.05 -3.38 -0.47
CA THR A 33 8.04 -2.93 -1.86
C THR A 33 8.42 -4.06 -2.79
N VAL A 34 7.49 -4.47 -3.65
CA VAL A 34 7.72 -5.51 -4.66
C VAL A 34 7.91 -4.88 -6.03
N ARG A 35 8.99 -5.28 -6.73
CA ARG A 35 9.21 -4.86 -8.12
C ARG A 35 8.34 -5.68 -9.06
N VAL A 36 7.61 -4.99 -9.94
CA VAL A 36 6.94 -5.60 -11.10
C VAL A 36 7.71 -5.25 -12.37
N LYS A 37 8.08 -6.26 -13.17
CA LYS A 37 8.67 -6.06 -14.50
C LYS A 37 8.03 -7.02 -15.48
N ASN A 38 7.56 -6.50 -16.60
CA ASN A 38 6.90 -7.28 -17.66
C ASN A 38 5.74 -8.15 -17.13
N GLY A 39 4.94 -7.61 -16.21
CA GLY A 39 3.80 -8.31 -15.61
C GLY A 39 4.15 -9.37 -14.55
N ALA A 40 5.43 -9.58 -14.23
CA ALA A 40 5.87 -10.52 -13.21
C ALA A 40 6.36 -9.84 -11.93
N LEU A 41 5.97 -10.39 -10.78
CA LEU A 41 6.49 -10.00 -9.45
C LEU A 41 7.87 -10.61 -9.23
N TRP A 42 8.83 -9.81 -8.76
CA TRP A 42 10.20 -10.26 -8.53
C TRP A 42 10.44 -10.56 -7.05
N HIS A 43 11.10 -11.69 -6.77
CA HIS A 43 11.53 -12.11 -5.42
C HIS A 43 10.42 -12.11 -4.35
N LEU A 44 9.14 -12.30 -4.72
CA LEU A 44 7.99 -12.14 -3.82
C LEU A 44 8.12 -12.88 -2.49
N HIS A 45 8.68 -14.10 -2.48
CA HIS A 45 8.85 -14.89 -1.25
C HIS A 45 9.98 -14.43 -0.32
N ALA A 46 10.84 -13.52 -0.78
CA ALA A 46 11.94 -12.96 0.01
C ALA A 46 11.62 -11.57 0.58
N HIS A 47 10.43 -11.03 0.25
CA HIS A 47 9.79 -9.91 0.90
C HIS A 47 8.81 -10.44 1.95
#